data_AF-A0A2V9H414-F1
#
_entry.id   AF-A0A2V9H414-F1
#
_cell.length_a   1.000
_cell.length_b   1.000
_cell.length_c   1.000
_cell.angle_alpha   90.00
_cell.angle_beta   90.00
_cell.angle_gamma   90.00
#
_symmetry.space_group_name_H-M   'P 1'
#
loop_
_entity.id
_entity.type
_entity.pdbx_description
1 polymer ?
#
loop_
_entity_poly.entity_id
_entity_poly.type
_entity_poly.pdbx_seq_one_letter_code
_entity_poly.pdbx_strand_id
1 'polypeptide(L)'
;MITTGEASKGLAAVSAAIEALFPDSTKRPRIEAIGICAPGPLNPVTGIIINPPNLAIWHNYPLAEEMRRLYNVNVKIDNDANAAALAEAKWGAGRGYRNIFYASIGTGIGTGIIFDGRIYHGRTGAAAEGGHIGIDSNGPICNCGKRGCVETLAAGPAIGRRGGQKLSKYPKSPLCELASGNADAVTSEMVARAYAAGDPGAGEVIRETLDLL
;
A
#
# COMPACT_ATOMS: atom_id res chain seq x y z
N MET A 1 6.29 15.31 -4.76
CA MET A 1 6.20 14.73 -3.40
C MET A 1 7.36 15.28 -2.58
N ILE A 2 7.10 15.93 -1.45
CA ILE A 2 8.17 16.45 -0.57
C ILE A 2 8.51 15.32 0.40
N THR A 3 9.65 14.66 0.22
CA THR A 3 10.03 13.45 0.98
C THR A 3 11.23 13.67 1.88
N THR A 4 11.97 14.78 1.70
CA THR A 4 13.14 15.19 2.49
C THR A 4 13.06 16.67 2.91
N GLY A 5 13.75 17.03 3.99
CA GLY A 5 13.75 18.40 4.54
C GLY A 5 12.87 18.54 5.79
N GLU A 6 12.23 19.70 5.95
CA GLU A 6 11.43 20.03 7.14
C GLU A 6 10.00 19.48 7.05
N ALA A 7 9.53 18.86 8.14
CA ALA A 7 8.16 18.35 8.29
C ALA A 7 7.07 19.38 7.96
N SER A 8 7.31 20.64 8.33
CA SER A 8 6.43 21.80 8.08
C SER A 8 6.15 22.01 6.59
N LYS A 9 7.13 21.75 5.71
CA LYS A 9 6.95 21.85 4.25
C LYS A 9 6.01 20.76 3.75
N GLY A 10 6.11 19.55 4.31
CA GLY A 10 5.15 18.48 4.04
C GLY A 10 3.74 18.85 4.48
N LEU A 11 3.58 19.35 5.70
CA LEU A 11 2.29 19.81 6.22
C LEU A 11 1.70 20.91 5.33
N ALA A 12 2.51 21.92 4.98
CA ALA A 12 2.09 23.01 4.11
C ALA A 12 1.63 22.53 2.74
N ALA A 13 2.30 21.52 2.16
CA ALA A 13 1.88 20.91 0.91
C ALA A 13 0.52 20.20 1.02
N VAL A 14 0.27 19.48 2.12
CA VAL A 14 -1.04 18.85 2.40
C VAL A 14 -2.12 19.92 2.55
N SER A 15 -1.86 20.96 3.36
CA SER A 15 -2.81 22.05 3.56
C SER A 15 -3.12 22.78 2.26
N ALA A 16 -2.09 23.10 1.47
CA ALA A 16 -2.28 23.72 0.15
C ALA A 16 -3.12 22.85 -0.79
N ALA A 17 -2.94 21.53 -0.76
CA ALA A 17 -3.76 20.61 -1.56
C ALA A 17 -5.23 20.60 -1.11
N ILE A 18 -5.50 20.68 0.20
CA ILE A 18 -6.86 20.81 0.73
C ILE A 18 -7.49 22.15 0.31
N GLU A 19 -6.76 23.25 0.44
CA GLU A 19 -7.26 24.58 0.04
C GLU A 19 -7.51 24.65 -1.47
N ALA A 20 -6.70 23.96 -2.29
CA ALA A 20 -6.91 23.89 -3.74
C ALA A 20 -8.21 23.18 -4.15
N LEU A 21 -8.83 22.38 -3.27
CA LEU A 21 -10.16 21.81 -3.51
C LEU A 21 -11.28 22.88 -3.45
N PHE A 22 -11.01 24.01 -2.81
CA PHE A 22 -11.96 25.10 -2.59
C PHE A 22 -11.37 26.44 -3.07
N PRO A 23 -11.15 26.60 -4.40
CA PRO A 23 -10.52 27.81 -4.94
C PRO A 23 -11.32 29.09 -4.67
N ASP A 24 -12.64 28.96 -4.46
CA ASP A 24 -13.52 30.02 -4.00
C ASP A 24 -13.86 29.80 -2.52
N SER A 25 -13.19 30.57 -1.65
CA SER A 25 -13.35 30.46 -0.19
C SER A 25 -14.78 30.74 0.29
N THR A 26 -15.57 31.48 -0.50
CA THR A 26 -16.97 31.79 -0.16
C THR A 26 -17.91 30.60 -0.37
N LYS A 27 -17.50 29.62 -1.19
CA LYS A 27 -18.25 28.38 -1.46
C LYS A 27 -17.73 27.19 -0.66
N ARG A 28 -16.80 27.42 0.27
CA ARG A 28 -16.21 26.36 1.07
C ARG A 28 -17.28 25.74 1.98
N PRO A 29 -17.59 24.44 1.84
CA PRO A 29 -18.43 23.77 2.81
C PRO A 29 -17.69 23.71 4.16
N ARG A 30 -18.45 23.73 5.24
CA ARG A 30 -17.89 23.52 6.58
C ARG A 30 -17.27 22.12 6.64
N ILE A 31 -15.96 22.06 6.90
CA ILE A 31 -15.26 20.80 7.17
C ILE A 31 -15.62 20.39 8.61
N GLU A 32 -16.16 19.19 8.79
CA GLU A 32 -16.52 18.67 10.12
C GLU A 32 -15.42 17.82 10.75
N ALA A 33 -14.67 17.10 9.91
CA ALA A 33 -13.58 16.22 10.31
C ALA A 33 -12.62 15.98 9.13
N ILE A 34 -11.41 15.51 9.45
CA ILE A 34 -10.40 15.10 8.48
C ILE A 34 -9.95 13.67 8.80
N GLY A 35 -10.02 12.79 7.80
CA GLY A 35 -9.40 11.47 7.82
C GLY A 35 -8.13 11.47 6.97
N ILE A 36 -7.03 10.95 7.50
CA ILE A 36 -5.74 10.88 6.81
C ILE A 36 -5.34 9.42 6.67
N CYS A 37 -5.08 8.96 5.45
CA CYS A 37 -4.33 7.73 5.22
C CYS A 37 -2.87 8.08 4.99
N ALA A 38 -1.96 7.44 5.72
CA ALA A 38 -0.53 7.68 5.56
C ALA A 38 0.25 6.35 5.57
N PRO A 39 1.39 6.28 4.86
CA PRO A 39 2.32 5.17 4.98
C PRO A 39 2.74 4.96 6.44
N GLY A 40 2.72 3.71 6.88
CA GLY A 40 3.22 3.31 8.19
C GLY A 40 4.76 3.24 8.27
N PRO A 41 5.33 3.01 9.46
CA PRO A 41 4.64 2.80 10.73
C PRO A 41 4.10 4.11 11.33
N LEU A 42 2.90 4.04 11.89
CA LEU A 42 2.24 5.16 12.59
C LEU A 42 1.48 4.66 13.82
N ASN A 43 1.20 5.57 14.76
CA ASN A 43 0.33 5.28 15.90
C ASN A 43 -1.07 5.88 15.63
N PRO A 44 -2.10 5.05 15.37
CA PRO A 44 -3.45 5.53 15.04
C PRO A 44 -4.18 6.16 16.24
N VAL A 45 -3.71 5.93 17.47
CA VAL A 45 -4.28 6.50 18.70
C VAL A 45 -3.77 7.91 18.93
N THR A 46 -2.45 8.12 18.91
CA THR A 46 -1.83 9.44 19.12
C THR A 46 -1.82 10.29 17.86
N GLY A 47 -1.90 9.65 16.70
CA GLY A 47 -1.83 10.28 15.39
C GLY A 47 -0.42 10.73 14.98
N ILE A 48 0.59 10.09 15.56
CA ILE A 48 2.01 10.32 15.26
C ILE A 48 2.44 9.38 14.14
N ILE A 49 3.05 9.92 13.10
CA ILE A 49 3.78 9.17 12.10
C ILE A 49 5.16 8.83 12.70
N ILE A 50 5.51 7.55 12.81
CA ILE A 50 6.68 7.11 13.58
C ILE A 50 7.93 7.11 12.70
N ASN A 51 7.96 6.27 11.67
CA ASN A 51 9.14 6.14 10.82
C ASN A 51 8.81 5.65 9.39
N PRO A 52 8.10 6.44 8.58
CA PRO A 52 7.61 6.00 7.28
C PRO A 52 8.79 5.89 6.30
N PRO A 53 8.97 4.74 5.62
CA PRO A 53 10.14 4.53 4.76
C PRO A 53 10.15 5.48 3.57
N ASN A 54 8.97 5.87 3.07
CA ASN A 54 8.83 6.70 1.86
C ASN A 54 8.58 8.20 2.15
N LEU A 55 8.44 8.60 3.42
CA LEU A 55 8.10 9.99 3.83
C LEU A 55 8.92 10.43 5.04
N ALA A 56 10.24 10.28 4.97
CA ALA A 56 11.17 10.50 6.08
C ALA A 56 11.03 11.87 6.79
N ILE A 57 10.54 12.90 6.09
CA ILE A 57 10.23 14.23 6.67
C ILE A 57 9.28 14.19 7.88
N TRP A 58 8.45 13.15 8.00
CA TRP A 58 7.46 13.01 9.07
C TRP A 58 7.85 11.96 10.11
N HIS A 59 9.15 11.69 10.27
CA HIS A 59 9.65 10.87 11.36
C HIS A 59 9.29 11.47 12.74
N ASN A 60 8.63 10.68 13.59
CA ASN A 60 8.04 11.09 14.88
C ASN A 60 7.21 12.38 14.82
N TYR A 61 6.49 12.59 13.72
CA TYR A 61 5.74 13.83 13.49
C TYR A 61 4.27 13.72 13.93
N PRO A 62 3.75 14.64 14.78
CA PRO A 62 2.38 14.60 15.27
C PRO A 62 1.37 15.14 14.25
N LEU A 63 1.31 14.53 13.06
CA LEU A 63 0.53 15.03 11.91
C LEU A 63 -0.94 15.30 12.26
N ALA A 64 -1.58 14.39 13.02
CA ALA A 64 -2.99 14.56 13.37
C ALA A 64 -3.24 15.78 14.27
N GLU A 65 -2.32 16.08 15.20
CA GLU A 65 -2.43 17.24 16.08
C GLU A 65 -2.16 18.55 15.33
N GLU A 66 -1.16 18.56 14.44
CA GLU A 66 -0.86 19.73 13.61
C GLU A 66 -2.03 20.07 12.67
N MET A 67 -2.63 19.06 12.03
CA MET A 67 -3.83 19.24 11.21
C MET A 67 -5.04 19.68 12.04
N ARG A 68 -5.18 19.17 13.28
CA ARG A 68 -6.25 19.58 14.19
C ARG A 68 -6.13 21.06 14.56
N ARG A 69 -4.92 21.54 14.82
CA ARG A 69 -4.64 22.96 15.10
C ARG A 69 -4.94 23.85 13.90
N LEU A 70 -4.55 23.41 12.70
CA LEU A 70 -4.77 24.19 11.47
C LEU A 70 -6.24 24.34 11.10
N TYR A 71 -7.03 23.27 11.23
CA TYR A 71 -8.42 23.25 10.74
C TYR A 71 -9.47 23.36 11.84
N ASN A 72 -9.06 23.26 13.11
CA ASN A 72 -9.95 23.27 14.29
C ASN A 72 -11.09 22.22 14.20
N VAL A 73 -10.75 21.02 13.73
CA VAL A 73 -11.68 19.90 13.55
C VAL A 73 -11.08 18.59 14.06
N ASN A 74 -11.92 17.59 14.26
CA ASN A 74 -11.46 16.25 14.61
C ASN A 74 -10.65 15.66 13.45
N VAL A 75 -9.42 15.24 13.75
CA VAL A 75 -8.54 14.57 12.80
C VAL A 75 -8.22 13.16 13.30
N LYS A 76 -8.34 12.18 12.40
CA LYS A 76 -7.91 10.79 12.58
C LYS A 76 -6.96 10.40 11.47
N ILE A 77 -6.00 9.54 11.81
CA ILE A 77 -5.02 8.99 10.87
C ILE A 77 -5.00 7.48 11.00
N ASP A 78 -4.83 6.79 9.88
CA ASP A 78 -4.64 5.35 9.82
C ASP A 78 -3.68 4.97 8.69
N ASN A 79 -3.24 3.72 8.71
CA ASN A 79 -2.50 3.10 7.62
C ASN A 79 -3.39 2.97 6.37
N ASP A 80 -2.78 3.01 5.19
CA ASP A 80 -3.44 2.91 3.89
C ASP A 80 -4.22 1.60 3.69
N ALA A 81 -3.65 0.45 4.06
CA ALA A 81 -4.34 -0.84 3.97
C ALA A 81 -5.52 -0.95 4.94
N ASN A 82 -5.40 -0.40 6.15
CA ASN A 82 -6.52 -0.32 7.10
C ASN A 82 -7.65 0.58 6.57
N ALA A 83 -7.30 1.74 6.00
CA ALA A 83 -8.28 2.66 5.42
C ALA A 83 -8.99 2.03 4.22
N ALA A 84 -8.26 1.30 3.37
CA ALA A 84 -8.84 0.54 2.26
C ALA A 84 -9.76 -0.59 2.75
N ALA A 85 -9.34 -1.35 3.77
CA ALA A 85 -10.18 -2.38 4.40
C ALA A 85 -11.50 -1.79 4.95
N LEU A 86 -11.43 -0.62 5.58
CA LEU A 86 -12.61 0.08 6.07
C LEU A 86 -13.52 0.55 4.93
N ALA A 87 -12.94 1.02 3.82
CA ALA A 87 -13.70 1.41 2.64
C ALA A 87 -14.43 0.20 2.03
N GLU A 88 -13.76 -0.94 1.88
CA GLU A 88 -14.37 -2.19 1.40
C GLU A 88 -15.49 -2.68 2.33
N ALA A 89 -15.32 -2.55 3.65
CA ALA A 89 -16.34 -2.91 4.62
C ALA A 89 -17.57 -1.99 4.58
N LYS A 90 -17.39 -0.71 4.28
CA LYS A 90 -18.48 0.27 4.24
C LYS A 90 -19.21 0.29 2.91
N TRP A 91 -18.46 0.25 1.81
CA TRP A 91 -18.95 0.59 0.48
C TRP A 91 -18.61 -0.44 -0.60
N GLY A 92 -17.68 -1.36 -0.33
CA GLY A 92 -17.19 -2.33 -1.31
C GLY A 92 -17.68 -3.76 -1.07
N ALA A 93 -16.84 -4.72 -1.43
CA ALA A 93 -17.14 -6.15 -1.41
C ALA A 93 -17.36 -6.71 0.00
N GLY A 94 -16.84 -6.02 1.02
CA GLY A 94 -17.00 -6.37 2.42
C GLY A 94 -18.33 -5.92 3.05
N ARG A 95 -19.19 -5.20 2.33
CA ARG A 95 -20.43 -4.65 2.90
C ARG A 95 -21.34 -5.75 3.46
N GLY A 96 -21.75 -5.60 4.72
CA GLY A 96 -22.62 -6.54 5.43
C GLY A 96 -21.85 -7.59 6.25
N TYR A 97 -20.54 -7.71 6.06
CA TYR A 97 -19.68 -8.54 6.89
C TYR A 97 -19.12 -7.76 8.07
N ARG A 98 -19.09 -8.41 9.24
CA ARG A 98 -18.49 -7.82 10.46
C ARG A 98 -17.03 -8.16 10.63
N ASN A 99 -16.56 -9.25 10.02
CA ASN A 99 -15.18 -9.71 10.11
C ASN A 99 -14.64 -9.86 8.69
N ILE A 100 -13.61 -9.08 8.35
CA ILE A 100 -13.04 -9.02 7.01
C ILE A 100 -11.53 -9.03 7.14
N PHE A 101 -10.87 -9.91 6.39
CA PHE A 101 -9.46 -9.77 6.09
C PHE A 101 -9.33 -9.16 4.70
N TYR A 102 -8.67 -8.02 4.63
CA TYR A 102 -8.38 -7.30 3.40
C TYR A 102 -6.90 -7.49 3.06
N ALA A 103 -6.61 -7.77 1.80
CA ALA A 103 -5.26 -7.80 1.26
C ALA A 103 -5.22 -7.04 -0.07
N SER A 104 -4.28 -6.10 -0.16
CA SER A 104 -3.96 -5.38 -1.39
C SER A 104 -2.62 -5.84 -1.91
N ILE A 105 -2.57 -6.21 -3.18
CA ILE A 105 -1.35 -6.63 -3.86
C ILE A 105 -1.07 -5.61 -4.97
N GLY A 106 -0.01 -4.84 -4.81
CA GLY A 106 0.40 -3.81 -5.77
C GLY A 106 1.91 -3.66 -5.77
N THR A 107 2.42 -2.45 -5.58
CA THR A 107 3.86 -2.20 -5.39
C THR A 107 4.41 -2.98 -4.19
N GLY A 108 3.61 -3.08 -3.12
CA GLY A 108 3.84 -3.91 -1.95
C GLY A 108 2.62 -4.78 -1.63
N ILE A 109 2.62 -5.41 -0.46
CA ILE A 109 1.46 -6.15 0.07
C ILE A 109 1.02 -5.50 1.38
N GLY A 110 -0.13 -4.84 1.34
CA GLY A 110 -0.76 -4.25 2.52
C GLY A 110 -1.96 -5.11 2.96
N THR A 111 -2.14 -5.31 4.26
CA THR A 111 -3.32 -6.02 4.77
C THR A 111 -4.02 -5.23 5.87
N GLY A 112 -5.31 -5.49 6.06
CA GLY A 112 -6.12 -4.87 7.10
C GLY A 112 -7.12 -5.86 7.65
N ILE A 113 -7.41 -5.76 8.95
CA ILE A 113 -8.42 -6.61 9.59
C ILE A 113 -9.55 -5.70 10.07
N ILE A 114 -10.77 -6.00 9.63
CA ILE A 114 -11.99 -5.51 10.27
C ILE A 114 -12.48 -6.62 11.18
N PHE A 115 -12.65 -6.32 12.47
CA PHE A 115 -13.16 -7.24 13.48
C PHE A 115 -14.33 -6.56 14.20
N ASP A 116 -15.48 -7.23 14.21
CA ASP A 116 -16.76 -6.69 14.69
C ASP A 116 -17.09 -5.28 14.13
N GLY A 117 -16.86 -5.10 12.82
CA GLY A 117 -17.16 -3.87 12.09
C GLY A 117 -16.19 -2.71 12.35
N ARG A 118 -15.06 -2.96 13.04
CA ARG A 118 -14.04 -1.94 13.35
C ARG A 118 -12.66 -2.40 12.89
N ILE A 119 -11.79 -1.45 12.55
CA ILE A 119 -10.39 -1.76 12.26
C ILE A 119 -9.76 -2.37 13.51
N TYR A 120 -9.06 -3.48 13.34
CA TYR A 120 -8.29 -4.13 14.37
C TYR A 120 -6.83 -3.66 14.32
N HIS A 121 -6.47 -2.72 15.19
CA HIS A 121 -5.12 -2.15 15.28
C HIS A 121 -4.12 -2.99 16.08
N GLY A 122 -4.59 -4.00 16.82
CA GLY A 122 -3.79 -4.72 17.80
C GLY A 122 -3.30 -3.83 18.95
N ARG A 123 -2.36 -4.34 19.75
CA ARG A 123 -1.87 -3.62 20.95
C ARG A 123 -1.04 -2.38 20.65
N THR A 124 -0.27 -2.41 19.56
CA THR A 124 0.74 -1.39 19.23
C THR A 124 0.35 -0.51 18.04
N GLY A 125 -0.80 -0.75 17.40
CA GLY A 125 -1.19 -0.03 16.19
C GLY A 125 -0.70 -0.65 14.89
N ALA A 126 0.06 -1.75 14.95
CA ALA A 126 0.71 -2.39 13.80
C ALA A 126 0.21 -3.82 13.53
N ALA A 127 -1.04 -4.13 13.88
CA ALA A 127 -1.65 -5.40 13.47
C ALA A 127 -1.86 -5.42 11.95
N ALA A 128 -1.90 -6.63 11.38
CA ALA A 128 -2.12 -6.87 9.96
C ALA A 128 -1.04 -6.25 9.04
N GLU A 129 0.23 -6.30 9.44
CA GLU A 129 1.38 -6.05 8.53
C GLU A 129 1.70 -7.32 7.72
N GLY A 130 0.71 -7.85 7.01
CA GLY A 130 0.72 -9.18 6.39
C GLY A 130 1.77 -9.37 5.30
N GLY A 131 2.10 -8.31 4.56
CA GLY A 131 3.18 -8.34 3.57
C GLY A 131 4.55 -8.69 4.17
N HIS A 132 4.75 -8.46 5.47
CA HIS A 132 6.01 -8.70 6.17
C HIS A 132 6.05 -10.02 6.95
N ILE A 133 5.09 -10.91 6.73
CA ILE A 133 5.13 -12.29 7.24
C ILE A 133 6.22 -13.05 6.47
N GLY A 134 7.18 -13.64 7.20
CA GLY A 134 8.23 -14.45 6.59
C GLY A 134 7.74 -15.86 6.27
N ILE A 135 7.77 -16.24 5.00
CA ILE A 135 7.36 -17.57 4.52
C ILE A 135 8.52 -18.37 3.89
N ASP A 136 9.65 -17.73 3.63
CA ASP A 136 10.86 -18.38 3.12
C ASP A 136 12.12 -17.89 3.86
N SER A 137 12.70 -18.74 4.71
CA SER A 137 13.92 -18.40 5.45
C SER A 137 15.16 -18.22 4.56
N ASN A 138 15.11 -18.64 3.30
CA ASN A 138 16.18 -18.47 2.31
C ASN A 138 15.86 -17.39 1.27
N GLY A 139 14.69 -16.74 1.39
CA GLY A 139 14.20 -15.78 0.41
C GLY A 139 15.00 -14.47 0.34
N PRO A 140 14.51 -13.48 -0.44
CA PRO A 140 15.13 -12.17 -0.53
C PRO A 140 15.05 -11.39 0.80
N ILE A 141 15.99 -10.48 1.03
CA ILE A 141 15.91 -9.53 2.15
C ILE A 141 14.80 -8.51 1.82
N CYS A 142 13.89 -8.31 2.76
CA CYS A 142 12.84 -7.30 2.70
C CYS A 142 13.34 -5.97 3.28
N ASN A 143 12.74 -4.86 2.84
CA ASN A 143 13.02 -3.53 3.38
C ASN A 143 12.71 -3.41 4.89
N CYS A 144 11.87 -4.29 5.45
CA CYS A 144 11.65 -4.35 6.89
C CYS A 144 12.82 -5.00 7.67
N GLY A 145 13.85 -5.50 6.98
CA GLY A 145 15.04 -6.14 7.55
C GLY A 145 14.95 -7.66 7.69
N LYS A 146 13.75 -8.25 7.55
CA LYS A 146 13.54 -9.71 7.57
C LYS A 146 13.84 -10.35 6.22
N ARG A 147 13.85 -11.68 6.18
CA ARG A 147 14.05 -12.49 4.97
C ARG A 147 12.76 -13.21 4.56
N GLY A 148 12.52 -13.27 3.25
CA GLY A 148 11.40 -13.99 2.62
C GLY A 148 10.03 -13.56 3.10
N CYS A 149 9.84 -12.26 3.28
CA CYS A 149 8.52 -11.68 3.45
C CYS A 149 7.63 -11.99 2.24
N VAL A 150 6.34 -12.28 2.44
CA VAL A 150 5.38 -12.53 1.34
C VAL A 150 5.47 -11.42 0.28
N GLU A 151 5.61 -10.16 0.69
CA GLU A 151 5.78 -9.03 -0.21
C GLU A 151 6.95 -9.20 -1.20
N THR A 152 8.11 -9.69 -0.75
CA THR A 152 9.29 -9.83 -1.64
C THR A 152 9.15 -10.97 -2.64
N LEU A 153 8.13 -11.82 -2.47
CA LEU A 153 7.89 -13.02 -3.26
C LEU A 153 6.67 -12.87 -4.19
N ALA A 154 5.63 -12.16 -3.72
CA ALA A 154 4.32 -12.10 -4.37
C ALA A 154 3.83 -10.69 -4.75
N ALA A 155 4.51 -9.60 -4.33
CA ALA A 155 4.14 -8.26 -4.78
C ALA A 155 4.43 -8.05 -6.28
N GLY A 156 3.90 -6.98 -6.85
CA GLY A 156 4.05 -6.63 -8.27
C GLY A 156 5.51 -6.68 -8.78
N PRO A 157 6.48 -6.07 -8.10
CA PRO A 157 7.90 -6.17 -8.49
C PRO A 157 8.46 -7.60 -8.44
N ALA A 158 7.98 -8.44 -7.54
CA ALA A 158 8.39 -9.84 -7.44
C ALA A 158 7.79 -10.68 -8.58
N ILE A 159 6.52 -10.45 -8.92
CA ILE A 159 5.85 -11.04 -10.09
C ILE A 159 6.60 -10.65 -11.37
N GLY A 160 6.91 -9.36 -11.55
CA GLY A 160 7.64 -8.85 -12.72
C GLY A 160 9.01 -9.52 -12.88
N ARG A 161 9.80 -9.57 -11.79
CA ARG A 161 11.11 -10.23 -11.76
C ARG A 161 11.03 -11.70 -12.16
N ARG A 162 10.08 -12.45 -11.59
CA ARG A 162 9.85 -13.86 -11.94
C ARG A 162 9.40 -14.02 -13.39
N GLY A 163 8.59 -13.10 -13.91
CA GLY A 163 8.23 -13.02 -15.33
C GLY A 163 9.44 -12.82 -16.25
N GLY A 164 10.35 -11.90 -15.91
CA GLY A 164 11.61 -11.68 -16.62
C GLY A 164 12.46 -12.96 -16.74
N GLN A 165 12.50 -13.77 -15.68
CA GLN A 165 13.23 -15.05 -15.66
C GLN A 165 12.64 -16.09 -16.61
N LYS A 166 11.36 -15.97 -17.01
CA LYS A 166 10.72 -16.90 -17.96
C LYS A 166 10.99 -16.55 -19.43
N LEU A 167 11.47 -15.34 -19.74
CA LEU A 167 11.63 -14.90 -21.14
C LEU A 167 12.60 -15.77 -21.94
N SER A 168 13.73 -16.18 -21.35
CA SER A 168 14.73 -17.02 -22.02
C SER A 168 14.20 -18.42 -22.34
N LYS A 169 13.30 -18.95 -21.51
CA LYS A 169 12.60 -20.23 -21.71
C LYS A 169 11.52 -20.11 -22.79
N TYR A 170 10.91 -18.94 -22.94
CA TYR A 170 9.80 -18.68 -23.85
C TYR A 170 10.04 -17.44 -24.74
N PRO A 171 11.03 -17.46 -25.65
CA PRO A 171 11.48 -16.26 -26.38
C PRO A 171 10.51 -15.72 -27.42
N LYS A 172 9.45 -16.47 -27.77
CA LYS A 172 8.40 -16.08 -28.73
C LYS A 172 7.01 -15.97 -28.07
N SER A 173 6.99 -15.82 -26.76
CA SER A 173 5.75 -15.77 -25.99
C SER A 173 5.18 -14.34 -25.93
N PRO A 174 3.86 -14.17 -25.72
CA PRO A 174 3.25 -12.86 -25.55
C PRO A 174 3.96 -11.98 -24.51
N LEU A 175 4.44 -12.57 -23.40
CA LEU A 175 5.20 -11.85 -22.38
C LEU A 175 6.53 -11.32 -22.92
N CYS A 176 7.24 -12.12 -23.72
CA CYS A 176 8.49 -11.70 -24.35
C CYS A 176 8.25 -10.54 -25.33
N GLU A 177 7.17 -10.60 -26.11
CA GLU A 177 6.79 -9.52 -27.03
C GLU A 177 6.44 -8.23 -26.28
N LEU A 178 5.61 -8.31 -25.22
CA LEU A 178 5.25 -7.16 -24.39
C LEU A 178 6.47 -6.50 -23.74
N ALA A 179 7.46 -7.29 -23.35
CA ALA A 179 8.70 -6.82 -22.76
C ALA A 179 9.79 -6.45 -23.79
N SER A 180 9.52 -6.62 -25.09
CA SER A 180 10.52 -6.50 -26.16
C SER A 180 11.80 -7.32 -25.90
N GLY A 181 11.65 -8.49 -25.28
CA GLY A 181 12.75 -9.37 -24.85
C GLY A 181 13.58 -8.87 -23.68
N ASN A 182 13.26 -7.71 -23.08
CA ASN A 182 13.98 -7.15 -21.96
C ASN A 182 13.44 -7.69 -20.62
N ALA A 183 14.19 -8.59 -19.98
CA ALA A 183 13.80 -9.22 -18.72
C ALA A 183 13.58 -8.20 -17.58
N ASP A 184 14.35 -7.10 -17.55
CA ASP A 184 14.27 -6.09 -16.49
C ASP A 184 13.09 -5.12 -16.68
N ALA A 185 12.47 -5.10 -17.87
CA ALA A 185 11.30 -4.27 -18.17
C ALA A 185 9.96 -4.95 -17.80
N VAL A 186 9.99 -6.22 -17.41
CA VAL A 186 8.76 -6.98 -17.14
C VAL A 186 8.07 -6.48 -15.87
N THR A 187 6.81 -6.07 -16.02
CA THR A 187 5.94 -5.66 -14.92
C THR A 187 4.91 -6.74 -14.58
N SER A 188 4.30 -6.69 -13.39
CA SER A 188 3.17 -7.57 -13.05
C SER A 188 1.98 -7.39 -13.99
N GLU A 189 1.75 -6.18 -14.51
CA GLU A 189 0.71 -5.90 -15.50
C GLU A 189 0.98 -6.63 -16.82
N MET A 190 2.24 -6.61 -17.30
CA MET A 190 2.63 -7.37 -18.49
C MET A 190 2.42 -8.87 -18.29
N VAL A 191 2.78 -9.41 -17.11
CA VAL A 191 2.53 -10.82 -16.75
C VAL A 191 1.03 -11.13 -16.77
N ALA A 192 0.18 -10.28 -16.17
CA ALA A 192 -1.27 -10.49 -16.17
C ALA A 192 -1.87 -10.46 -17.58
N ARG A 193 -1.44 -9.51 -18.43
CA ARG A 193 -1.87 -9.41 -19.83
C ARG A 193 -1.42 -10.63 -20.64
N ALA A 194 -0.18 -11.07 -20.47
CA ALA A 194 0.33 -12.27 -21.14
C ALA A 194 -0.41 -13.54 -20.67
N TYR A 195 -0.71 -13.66 -19.38
CA TYR A 195 -1.51 -14.75 -18.83
C TYR A 195 -2.91 -14.80 -19.48
N ALA A 196 -3.60 -13.66 -19.60
CA ALA A 196 -4.89 -13.57 -20.28
C ALA A 196 -4.82 -13.97 -21.77
N ALA A 197 -3.64 -13.82 -22.39
CA ALA A 197 -3.36 -14.26 -23.76
C ALA A 197 -2.88 -15.73 -23.87
N GLY A 198 -2.87 -16.49 -22.76
CA GLY A 198 -2.47 -17.91 -22.75
C GLY A 198 -0.96 -18.14 -22.70
N ASP A 199 -0.17 -17.17 -22.26
CA ASP A 199 1.28 -17.30 -22.15
C ASP A 199 1.70 -18.35 -21.09
N PRO A 200 2.52 -19.37 -21.46
CA PRO A 200 2.90 -20.43 -20.55
C PRO A 200 3.83 -19.97 -19.41
N GLY A 201 4.72 -19.01 -19.68
CA GLY A 201 5.63 -18.44 -18.68
C GLY A 201 4.86 -17.59 -17.66
N ALA A 202 3.94 -16.76 -18.13
CA ALA A 202 3.04 -16.01 -17.26
C ALA A 202 2.16 -16.96 -16.43
N GLY A 203 1.65 -18.04 -17.03
CA GLY A 203 0.87 -19.07 -16.31
C GLY A 203 1.65 -19.82 -15.23
N GLU A 204 2.96 -20.05 -15.41
CA GLU A 204 3.83 -20.52 -14.32
C GLU A 204 3.92 -19.47 -13.20
N VAL A 205 4.22 -18.22 -13.53
CA VAL A 205 4.40 -17.14 -12.53
C VAL A 205 3.12 -16.88 -11.73
N ILE A 206 1.95 -16.89 -12.38
CA ILE A 206 0.67 -16.73 -11.69
C ILE A 206 0.41 -17.89 -10.73
N ARG A 207 0.63 -19.15 -11.13
CA ARG A 207 0.48 -20.31 -10.22
C ARG A 207 1.41 -20.24 -9.03
N GLU A 208 2.69 -19.97 -9.27
CA GLU A 208 3.68 -19.75 -8.20
C GLU A 208 3.25 -18.61 -7.26
N THR A 209 2.62 -17.55 -7.78
CA THR A 209 2.11 -16.44 -6.95
C THR A 209 0.93 -16.87 -6.10
N LEU A 210 0.02 -17.69 -6.64
CA LEU A 210 -1.12 -18.23 -5.91
C LEU A 210 -0.68 -19.18 -4.79
N ASP A 211 0.39 -19.97 -4.99
CA ASP A 211 0.93 -20.86 -3.95
C ASP A 211 1.58 -20.09 -2.78
N LEU A 212 1.98 -18.83 -3.01
CA LEU A 212 2.61 -17.96 -2.02
C LEU A 212 1.62 -17.16 -1.18
N LEU A 213 0.35 -17.05 -1.61
CA LEU A 213 -0.69 -16.22 -0.99
C LEU A 213 -1.70 -17.07 -0.20
#